data_AF-A7S1I6-F1
#
_entry.id   AF-A7S1I6-F1
#
_cell.length_a   1.000
_cell.length_b   1.000
_cell.length_c   1.000
_cell.angle_alpha   90.00
_cell.angle_beta   90.00
_cell.angle_gamma   90.00
#
_symmetry.space_group_name_H-M   'P 1'
#
loop_
_entity.id
_entity.type
_entity.pdbx_description
1 polymer ?
#
loop_
_entity_poly.entity_id
_entity_poly.type
_entity_poly.pdbx_seq_one_letter_code
_entity_poly.pdbx_strand_id
1 'polypeptide(L)'
;MAVKTLGVLWLTSICVRFLWTIYPQTGYIHPDEFFQSPEIISGDVLGVYSLRTWEFNSSFPLRSVVFPYLTAGFPFWILRHFTNGRGEFDSRTLLILPRLSFCLFSLAVDFCGYRIAEVLHIDPLPVLTLIGTSYTSLVFLTRPFSNSTESALFALLLWFVIAVIASTWTTSGQNEGSKMARLFFIGVIIASGFWNRPTFVGFGLIPVLSLLAALSLRHTALNASSFVVIILKDILFIAVGFLAAALIFVTIDSFYFSEAYFRITITPLNFLRYNLDSLKVEEHGIHPRFTHFLVNFPLLCGILFVFLCAFLVTFAMQRDFVKTLETFQISRDTMKMVKHASVKFILVTLLLSALVPVSLLSVIPHQEPRFILPVLLPLAILFSHLIFGKKAYWIATASWIIWNILGAVVFGVLHQGGVTQCLVYLQQQMHAKDGTYHIIFSNTYMPPRHLL
;
A
#
# COMPACT_ATOMS: atom_id res chain seq x y z
N MET A 1 -16.78 -21.43 -19.13
CA MET A 1 -15.72 -22.19 -18.42
C MET A 1 -14.65 -21.24 -17.86
N ALA A 2 -13.97 -20.44 -18.69
CA ALA A 2 -12.92 -19.50 -18.27
C ALA A 2 -13.32 -18.52 -17.13
N VAL A 3 -14.52 -17.92 -17.17
CA VAL A 3 -15.03 -17.02 -16.10
C VAL A 3 -15.11 -17.74 -14.74
N LYS A 4 -15.59 -19.00 -14.73
CA LYS A 4 -15.65 -19.81 -13.51
C LYS A 4 -14.23 -20.13 -13.00
N THR A 5 -13.29 -20.40 -13.91
CA THR A 5 -11.90 -20.72 -13.56
C THR A 5 -11.17 -19.55 -12.90
N LEU A 6 -11.29 -18.32 -13.44
CA LEU A 6 -10.63 -17.15 -12.87
C LEU A 6 -11.19 -16.75 -11.50
N GLY A 7 -12.52 -16.82 -11.34
CA GLY A 7 -13.17 -16.60 -10.04
C GLY A 7 -12.69 -17.60 -8.99
N VAL A 8 -12.61 -18.89 -9.34
CA VAL A 8 -12.07 -19.93 -8.45
C VAL A 8 -10.59 -19.69 -8.14
N LEU A 9 -9.79 -19.26 -9.12
CA LEU A 9 -8.38 -18.96 -8.91
C LEU A 9 -8.18 -17.79 -7.95
N TRP A 10 -8.97 -16.72 -8.09
CA TRP A 10 -8.93 -15.59 -7.16
C TRP A 10 -9.36 -16.00 -5.74
N LEU A 11 -10.48 -16.71 -5.59
CA LEU A 11 -10.92 -17.22 -4.28
C LEU A 11 -9.87 -18.13 -3.64
N THR A 12 -9.29 -19.04 -4.44
CA THR A 12 -8.17 -19.89 -3.99
C THR A 12 -6.98 -19.05 -3.53
N SER A 13 -6.64 -17.99 -4.27
CA SER A 13 -5.53 -17.10 -3.88
C SER A 13 -5.78 -16.37 -2.57
N ILE A 14 -7.03 -15.99 -2.26
CA ILE A 14 -7.41 -15.44 -0.95
C ILE A 14 -7.22 -16.50 0.13
N CYS A 15 -7.73 -17.71 -0.07
CA CYS A 15 -7.56 -18.81 0.89
C CYS A 15 -6.07 -19.09 1.16
N VAL A 16 -5.24 -19.15 0.10
CA VAL A 16 -3.79 -19.30 0.22
C VAL A 16 -3.18 -18.15 1.00
N ARG A 17 -3.59 -16.90 0.76
CA ARG A 17 -3.11 -15.71 1.49
C ARG A 17 -3.32 -15.86 3.01
N PHE A 18 -4.52 -16.27 3.44
CA PHE A 18 -4.83 -16.48 4.86
C PHE A 18 -4.12 -17.69 5.45
N LEU A 19 -4.20 -18.85 4.78
CA LEU A 19 -3.58 -20.09 5.26
C LEU A 19 -2.06 -19.94 5.40
N TRP A 20 -1.43 -19.25 4.46
CA TRP A 20 0.01 -19.02 4.51
C TRP A 20 0.40 -17.98 5.56
N THR A 21 -0.48 -17.00 5.86
CA THR A 21 -0.25 -16.10 7.00
C THR A 21 -0.29 -16.85 8.33
N ILE A 22 -1.18 -17.86 8.46
CA ILE A 22 -1.27 -18.74 9.65
C ILE A 22 -0.07 -19.72 9.72
N TYR A 23 0.42 -20.18 8.57
CA TYR A 23 1.66 -20.98 8.49
C TYR A 23 2.86 -20.04 8.32
N PRO A 24 3.36 -19.49 9.44
CA PRO A 24 3.75 -18.09 9.66
C PRO A 24 4.84 -17.54 8.73
N GLN A 25 4.60 -17.48 7.41
CA GLN A 25 5.57 -17.27 6.32
C GLN A 25 6.97 -16.90 6.84
N THR A 26 7.91 -17.84 6.87
CA THR A 26 9.12 -17.75 7.70
C THR A 26 10.05 -16.60 7.32
N GLY A 27 9.99 -16.13 6.07
CA GLY A 27 10.84 -15.06 5.55
C GLY A 27 10.75 -13.76 6.35
N TYR A 28 11.90 -13.18 6.63
CA TYR A 28 12.06 -11.90 7.32
C TYR A 28 12.52 -10.85 6.31
N ILE A 29 11.58 -10.11 5.75
CA ILE A 29 11.83 -9.27 4.57
C ILE A 29 12.70 -8.06 4.90
N HIS A 30 12.41 -7.41 6.02
CA HIS A 30 13.15 -6.23 6.47
C HIS A 30 12.85 -5.90 7.94
N PRO A 31 13.82 -5.35 8.71
CA PRO A 31 13.62 -4.91 10.10
C PRO A 31 12.38 -4.07 10.37
N ASP A 32 12.03 -3.16 9.47
CA ASP A 32 10.81 -2.35 9.53
C ASP A 32 9.53 -3.15 9.78
N GLU A 33 9.49 -4.43 9.42
CA GLU A 33 8.36 -5.33 9.70
C GLU A 33 8.06 -5.35 11.20
N PHE A 34 9.09 -5.36 12.05
CA PHE A 34 8.92 -5.44 13.49
C PHE A 34 9.09 -4.10 14.18
N PHE A 35 10.17 -3.39 13.83
CA PHE A 35 10.65 -2.22 14.58
C PHE A 35 9.90 -0.92 14.29
N GLN A 36 8.98 -0.92 13.31
CA GLN A 36 8.07 0.20 13.04
C GLN A 36 6.63 -0.08 13.47
N SER A 37 6.33 -1.28 13.99
CA SER A 37 4.97 -1.64 14.38
C SER A 37 4.95 -2.64 15.55
N PRO A 38 4.94 -3.97 15.36
CA PRO A 38 4.61 -4.90 16.45
C PRO A 38 5.61 -4.93 17.60
N GLU A 39 6.89 -4.62 17.39
CA GLU A 39 7.88 -4.53 18.48
C GLU A 39 7.46 -3.46 19.50
N ILE A 40 7.11 -2.26 19.03
CA ILE A 40 6.72 -1.14 19.90
C ILE A 40 5.39 -1.45 20.61
N ILE A 41 4.44 -1.96 19.83
CA ILE A 41 3.05 -2.10 20.27
C ILE A 41 2.86 -3.30 21.19
N SER A 42 3.65 -4.36 21.03
CA SER A 42 3.64 -5.49 21.96
C SER A 42 4.07 -5.05 23.37
N GLY A 43 5.10 -4.22 23.50
CA GLY A 43 5.49 -3.62 24.77
C GLY A 43 4.36 -2.81 25.40
N ASP A 44 3.73 -1.94 24.62
CA ASP A 44 2.69 -1.02 25.13
C ASP A 44 1.39 -1.74 25.51
N VAL A 45 0.98 -2.72 24.71
CA VAL A 45 -0.32 -3.38 24.86
C VAL A 45 -0.20 -4.63 25.73
N LEU A 46 0.84 -5.45 25.57
CA LEU A 46 0.99 -6.73 26.27
C LEU A 46 1.94 -6.64 27.48
N GLY A 47 2.77 -5.61 27.57
CA GLY A 47 3.77 -5.48 28.63
C GLY A 47 4.96 -6.45 28.47
N VAL A 48 5.17 -7.00 27.27
CA VAL A 48 6.32 -7.86 26.97
C VAL A 48 7.59 -7.04 26.78
N TYR A 49 8.75 -7.68 26.99
CA TYR A 49 10.02 -7.02 26.74
C TYR A 49 10.14 -6.65 25.26
N SER A 50 10.42 -5.38 24.99
CA SER A 50 10.48 -4.85 23.63
C SER A 50 11.50 -3.73 23.52
N LEU A 51 12.05 -3.57 22.32
CA LEU A 51 12.92 -2.46 21.97
C LEU A 51 12.10 -1.32 21.36
N ARG A 52 11.97 -0.22 22.10
CA ARG A 52 11.47 1.02 21.54
C ARG A 52 12.51 1.67 20.64
N THR A 53 12.17 1.85 19.36
CA THR A 53 13.08 2.44 18.37
C THR A 53 13.09 3.96 18.44
N TRP A 54 14.18 4.54 17.93
CA TRP A 54 14.42 5.98 17.90
C TRP A 54 13.31 6.76 17.17
N GLU A 55 12.62 6.14 16.21
CA GLU A 55 11.50 6.76 15.48
C GLU A 55 10.27 7.05 16.36
N PHE A 56 10.13 6.35 17.49
CA PHE A 56 9.06 6.49 18.49
C PHE A 56 9.57 7.08 19.81
N ASN A 57 10.71 7.77 19.78
CA ASN A 57 11.23 8.49 20.94
C ASN A 57 10.36 9.74 21.22
N SER A 58 9.95 9.93 22.47
CA SER A 58 9.20 11.09 22.97
C SER A 58 9.90 12.44 22.75
N SER A 59 11.24 12.44 22.75
CA SER A 59 12.04 13.66 22.57
C SER A 59 11.89 14.25 21.17
N PHE A 60 11.85 13.38 20.14
CA PHE A 60 11.69 13.78 18.74
C PHE A 60 10.90 12.71 17.96
N PRO A 61 9.58 12.67 18.11
CA PRO A 61 8.75 11.63 17.49
C PRO A 61 8.71 11.80 15.97
N LEU A 62 9.10 10.76 15.24
CA LEU A 62 9.18 10.79 13.77
C LEU A 62 8.01 10.07 13.10
N ARG A 63 7.43 9.09 13.78
CA ARG A 63 6.32 8.30 13.24
C ARG A 63 5.07 8.44 14.09
N SER A 64 3.94 8.55 13.41
CA SER A 64 2.65 8.48 14.06
C SER A 64 2.43 7.10 14.64
N VAL A 65 1.90 7.08 15.86
CA VAL A 65 1.60 5.84 16.59
C VAL A 65 0.27 5.22 16.16
N VAL A 66 -0.58 6.02 15.48
CA VAL A 66 -1.95 5.66 15.11
C VAL A 66 -1.99 4.39 14.26
N PHE A 67 -1.17 4.28 13.22
CA PHE A 67 -1.21 3.13 12.30
C PHE A 67 -0.65 1.84 12.93
N PRO A 68 0.46 1.87 13.67
CA PRO A 68 0.89 0.73 14.49
C PRO A 68 -0.20 0.24 15.46
N TYR A 69 -0.88 1.14 16.18
CA TYR A 69 -1.98 0.73 17.07
C TYR A 69 -3.19 0.18 16.32
N LEU A 70 -3.56 0.78 15.19
CA LEU A 70 -4.68 0.31 14.38
C LEU A 70 -4.43 -1.11 13.85
N THR A 71 -3.19 -1.40 13.47
CA THR A 71 -2.86 -2.64 12.75
C THR A 71 -2.31 -3.75 13.63
N ALA A 72 -1.37 -3.48 14.53
CA ALA A 72 -0.80 -4.43 15.48
C ALA A 72 -1.41 -4.29 16.90
N GLY A 73 -1.85 -3.09 17.29
CA GLY A 73 -2.39 -2.84 18.63
C GLY A 73 -3.76 -3.47 18.85
N PHE A 74 -4.66 -3.34 17.88
CA PHE A 74 -5.97 -3.97 17.92
C PHE A 74 -5.90 -5.50 18.11
N PRO A 75 -5.13 -6.27 17.32
CA PRO A 75 -5.05 -7.71 17.53
C PRO A 75 -4.35 -8.09 18.85
N PHE A 76 -3.34 -7.34 19.31
CA PHE A 76 -2.74 -7.58 20.63
C PHE A 76 -3.67 -7.23 21.78
N TRP A 77 -4.51 -6.20 21.64
CA TRP A 77 -5.52 -5.86 22.64
C TRP A 77 -6.55 -6.98 22.80
N ILE A 78 -6.99 -7.56 21.68
CA ILE A 78 -7.86 -8.75 21.67
C ILE A 78 -7.16 -9.92 22.40
N LEU A 79 -5.89 -10.20 22.06
CA LEU A 79 -5.11 -11.26 22.71
C LEU A 79 -5.02 -11.06 24.24
N ARG A 80 -4.71 -9.85 24.68
CA ARG A 80 -4.65 -9.49 26.10
C ARG A 80 -5.99 -9.72 26.80
N HIS A 81 -7.09 -9.39 26.14
CA HIS A 81 -8.43 -9.60 26.71
C HIS A 81 -8.74 -11.09 26.89
N PHE A 82 -8.47 -11.92 25.89
CA PHE A 82 -8.72 -13.38 25.97
C PHE A 82 -7.82 -14.11 26.96
N THR A 83 -6.61 -13.59 27.20
CA THR A 83 -5.65 -14.15 28.18
C THR A 83 -5.83 -13.55 29.58
N ASN A 84 -6.87 -12.74 29.83
CA ASN A 84 -7.06 -12.01 31.09
C ASN A 84 -5.83 -11.20 31.54
N GLY A 85 -5.00 -10.77 30.57
CA GLY A 85 -3.72 -10.10 30.83
C GLY A 85 -2.71 -10.93 31.63
N ARG A 86 -2.91 -12.25 31.72
CA ARG A 86 -2.05 -13.20 32.43
C ARG A 86 -1.70 -14.34 31.49
N GLY A 87 -0.47 -14.38 31.01
CA GLY A 87 0.01 -15.50 30.21
C GLY A 87 1.36 -15.23 29.57
N GLU A 88 2.16 -16.28 29.46
CA GLU A 88 3.29 -16.31 28.54
C GLU A 88 2.74 -16.30 27.12
N PHE A 89 3.07 -15.26 26.35
CA PHE A 89 2.63 -15.14 24.97
C PHE A 89 3.61 -15.90 24.07
N ASP A 90 3.10 -16.93 23.39
CA ASP A 90 3.87 -17.72 22.42
C ASP A 90 4.35 -16.84 21.24
N SER A 91 5.63 -16.93 20.89
CA SER A 91 6.28 -16.16 19.81
C SER A 91 5.51 -16.29 18.51
N ARG A 92 5.00 -17.49 18.21
CA ARG A 92 4.28 -17.74 16.96
C ARG A 92 2.96 -16.96 16.92
N THR A 93 2.26 -16.88 18.05
CA THR A 93 1.05 -16.06 18.18
C THR A 93 1.36 -14.57 17.99
N LEU A 94 2.43 -14.07 18.62
CA LEU A 94 2.88 -12.68 18.50
C LEU A 94 3.29 -12.32 17.07
N LEU A 95 3.87 -13.28 16.33
CA LEU A 95 4.23 -13.13 14.93
C LEU A 95 3.01 -13.14 13.98
N ILE A 96 2.07 -14.06 14.19
CA ILE A 96 0.94 -14.28 13.27
C ILE A 96 -0.11 -13.18 13.39
N LEU A 97 -0.43 -12.73 14.60
CA LEU A 97 -1.57 -11.84 14.84
C LEU A 97 -1.50 -10.51 14.06
N PRO A 98 -0.39 -9.75 14.10
CA PRO A 98 -0.24 -8.55 13.27
C PRO A 98 -0.33 -8.88 11.77
N ARG A 99 0.27 -10.00 11.34
CA ARG A 99 0.24 -10.41 9.93
C ARG A 99 -1.18 -10.77 9.46
N LEU A 100 -2.00 -11.39 10.31
CA LEU A 100 -3.42 -11.66 10.02
C LEU A 100 -4.23 -10.37 9.87
N SER A 101 -3.97 -9.39 10.74
CA SER A 101 -4.56 -8.05 10.62
C SER A 101 -4.23 -7.42 9.27
N PHE A 102 -2.95 -7.42 8.87
CA PHE A 102 -2.54 -6.94 7.54
C PHE A 102 -3.10 -7.78 6.38
N CYS A 103 -3.25 -9.09 6.55
CA CYS A 103 -3.93 -9.94 5.58
C CYS A 103 -5.39 -9.50 5.34
N LEU A 104 -6.12 -9.15 6.40
CA LEU A 104 -7.47 -8.56 6.27
C LEU A 104 -7.42 -7.20 5.58
N PHE A 105 -6.51 -6.30 5.97
CA PHE A 105 -6.34 -5.00 5.33
C PHE A 105 -5.97 -5.11 3.85
N SER A 106 -5.22 -6.15 3.44
CA SER A 106 -4.84 -6.38 2.04
C SER A 106 -6.05 -6.55 1.12
N LEU A 107 -7.18 -7.05 1.64
CA LEU A 107 -8.43 -7.21 0.86
C LEU A 107 -9.03 -5.86 0.41
N ALA A 108 -8.65 -4.75 1.05
CA ALA A 108 -9.05 -3.42 0.59
C ALA A 108 -8.51 -3.14 -0.82
N VAL A 109 -7.32 -3.67 -1.17
CA VAL A 109 -6.73 -3.53 -2.51
C VAL A 109 -7.54 -4.32 -3.55
N ASP A 110 -7.88 -5.58 -3.24
CA ASP A 110 -8.77 -6.41 -4.06
C ASP A 110 -10.13 -5.70 -4.28
N PHE A 111 -10.75 -5.21 -3.22
CA PHE A 111 -12.02 -4.49 -3.28
C PHE A 111 -11.94 -3.22 -4.15
N CYS A 112 -10.89 -2.41 -3.99
CA CYS A 112 -10.70 -1.22 -4.83
C CYS A 112 -10.50 -1.60 -6.31
N GLY A 113 -9.75 -2.67 -6.58
CA GLY A 113 -9.60 -3.22 -7.94
C GLY A 113 -10.93 -3.62 -8.56
N TYR A 114 -11.77 -4.34 -7.81
CA TYR A 114 -13.12 -4.68 -8.24
C TYR A 114 -13.97 -3.43 -8.53
N ARG A 115 -13.99 -2.45 -7.62
CA ARG A 115 -14.83 -1.25 -7.78
C ARG A 115 -14.35 -0.35 -8.92
N ILE A 116 -13.05 -0.24 -9.15
CA ILE A 116 -12.52 0.51 -10.30
C ILE A 116 -12.86 -0.22 -11.61
N ALA A 117 -12.76 -1.56 -11.64
CA ALA A 117 -13.16 -2.34 -12.80
C ALA A 117 -14.65 -2.17 -13.13
N GLU A 118 -15.54 -2.14 -12.12
CA GLU A 118 -16.96 -1.82 -12.31
C GLU A 118 -17.17 -0.42 -12.91
N VAL A 119 -16.49 0.59 -12.39
CA VAL A 119 -16.58 1.98 -12.90
C VAL A 119 -16.10 2.09 -14.35
N LEU A 120 -15.10 1.29 -14.72
CA LEU A 120 -14.57 1.23 -16.09
C LEU A 120 -15.37 0.30 -17.01
N HIS A 121 -16.37 -0.41 -16.49
CA HIS A 121 -17.13 -1.43 -17.22
C HIS A 121 -16.25 -2.51 -17.88
N ILE A 122 -15.17 -2.90 -17.20
CA ILE A 122 -14.29 -4.00 -17.61
C ILE A 122 -14.55 -5.24 -16.74
N ASP A 123 -14.15 -6.41 -17.23
CA ASP A 123 -14.24 -7.65 -16.45
C ASP A 123 -13.34 -7.54 -15.20
N PRO A 124 -13.87 -7.61 -13.97
CA PRO A 124 -13.06 -7.51 -12.76
C PRO A 124 -12.20 -8.75 -12.52
N LEU A 125 -12.54 -9.91 -13.10
CA LEU A 125 -11.87 -11.17 -12.76
C LEU A 125 -10.38 -11.18 -13.12
N PRO A 126 -9.93 -10.76 -14.32
CA PRO A 126 -8.50 -10.65 -14.61
C PRO A 126 -7.74 -9.75 -13.62
N VAL A 127 -8.34 -8.62 -13.22
CA VAL A 127 -7.74 -7.67 -12.27
C VAL A 127 -7.57 -8.34 -10.90
N LEU A 128 -8.64 -8.95 -10.39
CA LEU A 128 -8.66 -9.65 -9.11
C LEU A 128 -7.72 -10.85 -9.10
N THR A 129 -7.73 -11.68 -10.14
CA THR A 129 -6.80 -12.82 -10.27
C THR A 129 -5.35 -12.34 -10.27
N LEU A 130 -5.04 -11.24 -10.95
CA LEU A 130 -3.69 -10.69 -11.00
C LEU A 130 -3.24 -10.19 -9.62
N ILE A 131 -4.07 -9.40 -8.94
CA ILE A 131 -3.78 -8.92 -7.57
C ILE A 131 -3.65 -10.11 -6.63
N GLY A 132 -4.59 -11.05 -6.69
CA GLY A 132 -4.67 -12.24 -5.85
C GLY A 132 -3.45 -13.15 -5.95
N THR A 133 -2.95 -13.38 -7.16
CA THR A 133 -1.81 -14.26 -7.44
C THR A 133 -0.46 -13.56 -7.37
N SER A 134 -0.42 -12.25 -7.10
CA SER A 134 0.86 -11.55 -6.95
C SER A 134 1.54 -11.90 -5.63
N TYR A 135 2.83 -12.22 -5.67
CA TYR A 135 3.61 -12.45 -4.43
C TYR A 135 3.69 -11.19 -3.57
N THR A 136 3.59 -10.01 -4.18
CA THR A 136 3.53 -8.74 -3.44
C THR A 136 2.27 -8.66 -2.58
N SER A 137 1.13 -9.13 -3.09
CA SER A 137 -0.12 -9.24 -2.31
C SER A 137 -0.08 -10.38 -1.30
N LEU A 138 0.50 -11.54 -1.67
CA LEU A 138 0.54 -12.72 -0.81
C LEU A 138 1.50 -12.56 0.37
N VAL A 139 2.61 -11.86 0.16
CA VAL A 139 3.70 -11.73 1.13
C VAL A 139 3.83 -10.30 1.64
N PHE A 140 4.10 -9.30 0.78
CA PHE A 140 4.39 -7.94 1.26
C PHE A 140 3.17 -7.29 1.92
N LEU A 141 1.99 -7.34 1.29
CA LEU A 141 0.78 -6.71 1.82
C LEU A 141 0.22 -7.39 3.09
N THR A 142 0.64 -8.62 3.39
CA THR A 142 0.28 -9.33 4.62
C THR A 142 1.28 -9.12 5.75
N ARG A 143 2.38 -8.39 5.51
CA ARG A 143 3.33 -7.99 6.55
C ARG A 143 2.99 -6.64 7.17
N PRO A 144 3.34 -6.43 8.45
CA PRO A 144 3.16 -5.17 9.16
C PRO A 144 4.10 -4.03 8.75
N PHE A 145 4.16 -3.75 7.45
CA PHE A 145 4.85 -2.57 6.91
C PHE A 145 3.90 -1.37 6.82
N SER A 146 4.42 -0.19 7.17
CA SER A 146 3.77 1.08 6.83
C SER A 146 3.53 1.21 5.30
N ASN A 147 4.35 0.56 4.48
CA ASN A 147 4.19 0.45 3.03
C ASN A 147 2.94 -0.33 2.58
N SER A 148 2.54 -1.35 3.35
CA SER A 148 1.32 -2.11 3.08
C SER A 148 0.09 -1.24 3.36
N THR A 149 0.11 -0.46 4.43
CA THR A 149 -0.89 0.57 4.72
C THR A 149 -0.90 1.66 3.64
N GLU A 150 0.26 2.13 3.19
CA GLU A 150 0.41 3.10 2.08
C GLU A 150 -0.26 2.59 0.80
N SER A 151 -0.09 1.30 0.49
CA SER A 151 -0.69 0.64 -0.67
C SER A 151 -2.22 0.56 -0.57
N ALA A 152 -2.76 0.22 0.60
CA ALA A 152 -4.20 0.18 0.82
C ALA A 152 -4.83 1.59 0.76
N LEU A 153 -4.18 2.60 1.36
CA LEU A 153 -4.63 4.00 1.31
C LEU A 153 -4.59 4.54 -0.13
N PHE A 154 -3.56 4.20 -0.91
CA PHE A 154 -3.47 4.61 -2.31
C PHE A 154 -4.55 3.94 -3.16
N ALA A 155 -4.85 2.66 -2.92
CA ALA A 155 -5.93 1.95 -3.59
C ALA A 155 -7.30 2.61 -3.33
N LEU A 156 -7.57 2.97 -2.07
CA LEU A 156 -8.77 3.72 -1.69
C LEU A 156 -8.80 5.10 -2.36
N LEU A 157 -7.69 5.83 -2.35
CA LEU A 157 -7.60 7.15 -3.00
C LEU A 157 -7.94 7.05 -4.49
N LEU A 158 -7.32 6.11 -5.20
CA LEU A 158 -7.58 5.87 -6.62
C LEU A 158 -9.06 5.57 -6.86
N TRP A 159 -9.65 4.67 -6.08
CA TRP A 159 -11.06 4.32 -6.25
C TRP A 159 -11.99 5.51 -6.04
N PHE A 160 -11.83 6.25 -4.94
CA PHE A 160 -12.68 7.42 -4.64
C PHE A 160 -12.53 8.50 -5.70
N VAL A 161 -11.30 8.82 -6.12
CA VAL A 161 -11.03 9.79 -7.18
C VAL A 161 -11.67 9.36 -8.50
N ILE A 162 -11.44 8.11 -8.93
CA ILE A 162 -12.00 7.57 -10.18
C ILE A 162 -13.52 7.55 -10.14
N ALA A 163 -14.11 7.22 -9.00
CA ALA A 163 -15.57 7.22 -8.83
C ALA A 163 -16.15 8.64 -8.95
N VAL A 164 -15.45 9.67 -8.46
CA VAL A 164 -15.85 11.08 -8.66
C VAL A 164 -15.66 11.49 -10.11
N ILE A 165 -14.49 11.22 -10.69
CA ILE A 165 -14.20 11.51 -12.11
C ILE A 165 -15.26 10.89 -13.00
N ALA A 166 -15.51 9.58 -12.92
CA ALA A 166 -16.52 8.93 -13.76
C ALA A 166 -17.89 9.59 -13.67
N SER A 167 -18.31 9.97 -12.46
CA SER A 167 -19.59 10.65 -12.25
C SER A 167 -19.66 12.09 -12.76
N THR A 168 -18.54 12.79 -12.91
CA THR A 168 -18.54 14.15 -13.50
C THR A 168 -18.92 14.15 -14.99
N TRP A 169 -18.69 13.04 -15.69
CA TRP A 169 -18.95 12.88 -17.12
C TRP A 169 -20.32 12.26 -17.43
N THR A 170 -21.02 11.74 -16.42
CA THR A 170 -22.39 11.24 -16.56
C THR A 170 -23.40 12.35 -16.30
N THR A 171 -24.32 12.61 -17.23
CA THR A 171 -25.39 13.62 -17.13
C THR A 171 -26.49 13.27 -16.12
N SER A 172 -26.49 12.06 -15.58
CA SER A 172 -27.46 11.63 -14.57
C SER A 172 -27.16 12.29 -13.22
N GLY A 173 -28.18 12.99 -12.69
CA GLY A 173 -28.13 13.77 -11.45
C GLY A 173 -27.56 12.99 -10.28
N GLN A 174 -26.26 13.15 -10.06
CA GLN A 174 -25.62 12.61 -8.88
C GLN A 174 -26.13 13.38 -7.67
N ASN A 175 -26.47 12.66 -6.59
CA ASN A 175 -26.77 13.30 -5.33
C ASN A 175 -25.52 14.09 -4.87
N GLU A 176 -25.61 15.41 -4.84
CA GLU A 176 -24.56 16.32 -4.38
C GLU A 176 -23.99 15.87 -3.03
N GLY A 177 -24.82 15.36 -2.12
CA GLY A 177 -24.38 14.82 -0.83
C GLY A 177 -23.40 13.64 -0.97
N SER A 178 -23.61 12.75 -1.94
CA SER A 178 -22.70 11.63 -2.20
C SER A 178 -21.36 12.10 -2.77
N LYS A 179 -21.37 13.11 -3.65
CA LYS A 179 -20.13 13.72 -4.16
C LYS A 179 -19.34 14.37 -3.01
N MET A 180 -20.01 15.18 -2.19
CA MET A 180 -19.38 15.90 -1.07
C MET A 180 -18.78 14.95 -0.05
N ALA A 181 -19.47 13.85 0.27
CA ALA A 181 -18.95 12.80 1.14
C ALA A 181 -17.67 12.16 0.56
N ARG A 182 -17.64 11.85 -0.74
CA ARG A 182 -16.42 11.31 -1.38
C ARG A 182 -15.25 12.29 -1.32
N LEU A 183 -15.49 13.58 -1.57
CA LEU A 183 -14.46 14.62 -1.47
C LEU A 183 -13.90 14.75 -0.04
N PHE A 184 -14.77 14.71 0.98
CA PHE A 184 -14.37 14.65 2.38
C PHE A 184 -13.48 13.44 2.67
N PHE A 185 -13.90 12.23 2.25
CA PHE A 185 -13.11 11.01 2.45
C PHE A 185 -11.78 11.03 1.69
N ILE A 186 -11.69 11.65 0.52
CA ILE A 186 -10.43 11.87 -0.19
C ILE A 186 -9.47 12.69 0.69
N GLY A 187 -9.95 13.76 1.33
CA GLY A 187 -9.17 14.54 2.29
C GLY A 187 -8.66 13.70 3.46
N VAL A 188 -9.52 12.87 4.06
CA VAL A 188 -9.17 11.95 5.15
C VAL A 188 -8.08 10.97 4.72
N ILE A 189 -8.19 10.38 3.51
CA ILE A 189 -7.20 9.42 3.00
C ILE A 189 -5.86 10.10 2.75
N ILE A 190 -5.84 11.33 2.21
CA ILE A 190 -4.61 12.09 1.99
C ILE A 190 -3.90 12.40 3.33
N ALA A 191 -4.65 12.86 4.34
CA ALA A 191 -4.11 13.08 5.67
C ALA A 191 -3.58 11.77 6.28
N SER A 192 -4.33 10.68 6.16
CA SER A 192 -3.94 9.37 6.67
C SER A 192 -2.65 8.87 6.02
N GLY A 193 -2.54 9.01 4.70
CA GLY A 193 -1.34 8.61 3.98
C GLY A 193 -0.13 9.45 4.39
N PHE A 194 -0.31 10.78 4.52
CA PHE A 194 0.77 11.68 4.96
C PHE A 194 1.26 11.39 6.39
N TRP A 195 0.35 11.07 7.32
CA TRP A 195 0.70 10.68 8.69
C TRP A 195 1.30 9.27 8.79
N ASN A 196 0.87 8.34 7.93
CA ASN A 196 1.48 7.02 7.85
C ASN A 196 2.91 7.10 7.31
N ARG A 197 3.10 7.76 6.16
CA ARG A 197 4.39 8.02 5.52
C ARG A 197 4.34 9.30 4.68
N PRO A 198 5.21 10.30 4.91
CA PRO A 198 5.23 11.52 4.09
C PRO A 198 5.50 11.28 2.59
N THR A 199 6.08 10.13 2.22
CA THR A 199 6.24 9.69 0.82
C THR A 199 4.92 9.52 0.08
N PHE A 200 3.80 9.34 0.79
CA PHE A 200 2.47 9.20 0.20
C PHE A 200 2.07 10.40 -0.65
N VAL A 201 2.65 11.58 -0.41
CA VAL A 201 2.44 12.77 -1.27
C VAL A 201 2.75 12.46 -2.73
N GLY A 202 3.80 11.67 -3.00
CA GLY A 202 4.15 11.25 -4.36
C GLY A 202 3.06 10.41 -5.01
N PHE A 203 2.43 9.51 -4.25
CA PHE A 203 1.30 8.69 -4.71
C PHE A 203 0.00 9.50 -4.84
N GLY A 204 -0.25 10.43 -3.91
CA GLY A 204 -1.46 11.26 -3.90
C GLY A 204 -1.50 12.34 -4.99
N LEU A 205 -0.34 12.74 -5.52
CA LEU A 205 -0.22 13.85 -6.47
C LEU A 205 -1.09 13.66 -7.72
N ILE A 206 -0.92 12.56 -8.45
CA ILE A 206 -1.62 12.34 -9.71
C ILE A 206 -3.13 12.15 -9.55
N PRO A 207 -3.63 11.33 -8.60
CA PRO A 207 -5.06 11.23 -8.34
C PRO A 207 -5.69 12.60 -8.02
N VAL A 208 -5.06 13.41 -7.17
CA VAL A 208 -5.58 14.73 -6.80
C VAL A 208 -5.57 15.71 -7.98
N LEU A 209 -4.48 15.78 -8.74
CA LEU A 209 -4.41 16.64 -9.93
C LEU A 209 -5.46 16.23 -10.98
N SER A 210 -5.66 14.92 -11.17
CA SER A 210 -6.64 14.40 -12.12
C SER A 210 -8.07 14.68 -11.67
N LEU A 211 -8.34 14.63 -10.37
CA LEU A 211 -9.61 15.06 -9.79
C LEU A 211 -9.88 16.55 -10.07
N LEU A 212 -8.92 17.43 -9.76
CA LEU A 212 -9.07 18.87 -9.97
C LEU A 212 -9.26 19.20 -11.45
N ALA A 213 -8.52 18.53 -12.34
CA ALA A 213 -8.69 18.69 -13.79
C ALA A 213 -10.08 18.24 -14.26
N ALA A 214 -10.58 17.08 -13.80
CA ALA A 214 -11.91 16.61 -14.15
C ALA A 214 -13.04 17.54 -13.68
N LEU A 215 -12.93 18.04 -12.44
CA LEU A 215 -13.87 19.03 -11.90
C LEU A 215 -13.84 20.33 -12.70
N SER A 216 -12.64 20.79 -13.11
CA SER A 216 -12.49 22.00 -13.90
C SER A 216 -13.10 21.87 -15.30
N LEU A 217 -12.88 20.74 -15.98
CA LEU A 217 -13.37 20.50 -17.33
C LEU A 217 -14.90 20.52 -17.43
N ARG A 218 -15.61 20.08 -16.37
CA ARG A 218 -17.09 20.08 -16.30
C ARG A 218 -17.70 21.48 -16.33
N HIS A 219 -16.99 22.47 -15.80
CA HIS A 219 -17.52 23.81 -15.56
C HIS A 219 -17.02 24.85 -16.56
N THR A 220 -16.41 24.42 -17.67
CA THR A 220 -15.86 25.28 -18.73
C THR A 220 -16.89 26.16 -19.43
N ALA A 221 -18.19 25.83 -19.35
CA ALA A 221 -19.29 26.63 -19.90
C ALA A 221 -19.90 27.63 -18.90
N LEU A 222 -19.41 27.70 -17.65
CA LEU A 222 -19.91 28.63 -16.63
C LEU A 222 -19.16 29.96 -16.65
N ASN A 223 -19.82 31.02 -16.17
CA ASN A 223 -19.18 32.30 -15.89
C ASN A 223 -18.05 32.13 -14.86
N ALA A 224 -16.98 32.93 -14.98
CA ALA A 224 -15.77 32.81 -14.16
C ALA A 224 -16.03 32.81 -12.65
N SER A 225 -16.98 33.62 -12.17
CA SER A 225 -17.34 33.69 -10.75
C SER A 225 -17.98 32.39 -10.25
N SER A 226 -18.93 31.83 -11.00
CA SER A 226 -19.57 30.55 -10.66
C SER A 226 -18.59 29.38 -10.72
N PHE A 227 -17.65 29.40 -11.67
CA PHE A 227 -16.57 28.43 -11.76
C PHE A 227 -15.70 28.43 -10.48
N VAL A 228 -15.23 29.61 -10.06
CA VAL A 228 -14.40 29.77 -8.86
C VAL A 228 -15.11 29.28 -7.61
N VAL A 229 -16.38 29.64 -7.42
CA VAL A 229 -17.16 29.23 -6.23
C VAL A 229 -17.30 27.71 -6.14
N ILE A 230 -17.57 27.02 -7.26
CA ILE A 230 -17.74 25.57 -7.25
C ILE A 230 -16.42 24.85 -6.96
N ILE A 231 -15.32 25.27 -7.58
CA ILE A 231 -14.01 24.68 -7.34
C ILE A 231 -13.56 24.92 -5.88
N LEU A 232 -13.75 26.13 -5.36
CA LEU A 232 -13.46 26.43 -3.96
C LEU A 232 -14.30 25.58 -3.01
N LYS A 233 -15.59 25.35 -3.32
CA LYS A 233 -16.45 24.43 -2.55
C LYS A 233 -15.86 23.02 -2.55
N ASP A 234 -15.52 22.47 -3.71
CA ASP A 234 -14.99 21.11 -3.80
C ASP A 234 -13.64 20.96 -3.06
N ILE A 235 -12.74 21.94 -3.20
CA ILE A 235 -11.46 22.00 -2.46
C ILE A 235 -11.70 22.12 -0.96
N LEU A 236 -12.69 22.92 -0.53
CA LEU A 236 -13.03 23.09 0.87
C LEU A 236 -13.45 21.77 1.51
N PHE A 237 -14.24 20.92 0.84
CA PHE A 237 -14.62 19.61 1.38
C PHE A 237 -13.43 18.67 1.55
N ILE A 238 -12.49 18.67 0.59
CA ILE A 238 -11.22 17.92 0.74
C ILE A 238 -10.42 18.48 1.92
N ALA A 239 -10.29 19.81 2.03
CA ALA A 239 -9.55 20.46 3.10
C ALA A 239 -10.15 20.17 4.48
N VAL A 240 -11.49 20.21 4.62
CA VAL A 240 -12.19 19.88 5.87
C VAL A 240 -11.94 18.42 6.26
N GLY A 241 -12.00 17.48 5.31
CA GLY A 241 -11.67 16.08 5.57
C GLY A 241 -10.21 15.87 6.00
N PHE A 242 -9.28 16.54 5.32
CA PHE A 242 -7.86 16.51 5.67
C PHE A 242 -7.60 17.06 7.07
N LEU A 243 -8.15 18.24 7.38
CA LEU A 243 -7.95 18.91 8.67
C LEU A 243 -8.57 18.12 9.82
N ALA A 244 -9.75 17.53 9.63
CA ALA A 244 -10.39 16.68 10.63
C ALA A 244 -9.52 15.47 10.98
N ALA A 245 -9.02 14.75 9.97
CA ALA A 245 -8.12 13.62 10.17
C ALA A 245 -6.78 14.03 10.79
N ALA A 246 -6.16 15.10 10.28
CA ALA A 246 -4.91 15.63 10.82
C ALA A 246 -5.05 16.03 12.30
N LEU A 247 -6.16 16.67 12.68
CA LEU A 247 -6.43 17.03 14.08
C LEU A 247 -6.50 15.79 14.97
N ILE A 248 -7.18 14.73 14.52
CA ILE A 248 -7.25 13.45 15.26
C ILE A 248 -5.84 12.87 15.45
N PHE A 249 -5.04 12.80 14.38
CA PHE A 249 -3.70 12.21 14.46
C PHE A 249 -2.75 13.03 15.32
N VAL A 250 -2.75 14.37 15.18
CA VAL A 250 -1.97 15.27 16.05
C VAL A 250 -2.39 15.09 17.49
N THR A 251 -3.69 14.98 17.78
CA THR A 251 -4.18 14.82 19.15
C THR A 251 -3.69 13.49 19.74
N ILE A 252 -3.87 12.38 19.03
CA ILE A 252 -3.42 11.06 19.48
C ILE A 252 -1.91 11.01 19.67
N ASP A 253 -1.14 11.46 18.67
CA ASP A 253 0.32 11.50 18.75
C ASP A 253 0.77 12.38 19.92
N SER A 254 0.16 13.55 20.10
CA SER A 254 0.50 14.45 21.22
C SER A 254 0.26 13.79 22.57
N PHE A 255 -0.89 13.13 22.77
CA PHE A 255 -1.15 12.41 24.02
C PHE A 255 -0.18 11.25 24.24
N TYR A 256 0.12 10.47 23.20
CA TYR A 256 0.99 9.31 23.31
C TYR A 256 2.44 9.68 23.63
N PHE A 257 2.98 10.73 23.00
CA PHE A 257 4.37 11.17 23.21
C PHE A 257 4.51 12.18 24.37
N SER A 258 3.42 12.54 25.05
CA SER A 258 3.48 13.40 26.23
C SER A 258 4.04 12.61 27.41
N GLU A 259 5.20 13.04 27.92
CA GLU A 259 5.73 12.53 29.19
C GLU A 259 5.25 13.39 30.37
N ALA A 260 5.97 14.46 30.70
CA ALA A 260 5.66 15.31 31.84
C ALA A 260 4.68 16.46 31.53
N TYR A 261 4.63 16.92 30.27
CA TYR A 261 3.79 18.04 29.83
C TYR A 261 3.22 17.76 28.44
N PHE A 262 2.01 18.27 28.18
CA PHE A 262 1.39 18.15 26.87
C PHE A 262 2.21 18.91 25.82
N ARG A 263 2.71 18.19 24.82
CA ARG A 263 3.47 18.76 23.70
C ARG A 263 2.78 18.43 22.38
N ILE A 264 2.46 19.47 21.62
CA ILE A 264 1.91 19.32 20.27
C ILE A 264 2.93 18.58 19.41
N THR A 265 2.57 17.39 18.96
CA THR A 265 3.41 16.52 18.16
C THR A 265 2.85 16.39 16.75
N ILE A 266 3.64 16.83 15.77
CA ILE A 266 3.32 16.72 14.34
C ILE A 266 4.40 15.83 13.71
N THR A 267 4.17 14.52 13.76
CA THR A 267 5.15 13.50 13.34
C THR A 267 5.62 13.66 11.89
N PRO A 268 4.77 14.00 10.89
CA PRO A 268 5.26 14.21 9.52
C PRO A 268 6.22 15.38 9.39
N LEU A 269 6.01 16.46 10.16
CA LEU A 269 6.90 17.62 10.13
C LEU A 269 8.25 17.30 10.75
N ASN A 270 8.27 16.53 11.84
CA ASN A 270 9.50 16.05 12.44
C ASN A 270 10.25 15.10 11.49
N PHE A 271 9.53 14.21 10.81
CA PHE A 271 10.09 13.34 9.78
C PHE A 271 10.75 14.14 8.64
N LEU A 272 10.06 15.16 8.12
CA LEU A 272 10.63 16.03 7.08
C LEU A 272 11.87 16.77 7.57
N ARG A 273 11.83 17.32 8.79
CA ARG A 273 12.99 17.99 9.41
C ARG A 273 14.18 17.03 9.60
N TYR A 274 13.91 15.78 9.97
CA TYR A 274 14.93 14.75 10.11
C TYR A 274 15.62 14.44 8.77
N ASN A 275 14.83 14.26 7.71
CA ASN A 275 15.34 13.84 6.39
C ASN A 275 15.93 14.99 5.55
N LEU A 276 15.67 16.24 5.91
CA LEU A 276 16.32 17.41 5.28
C LEU A 276 17.75 17.66 5.79
N ASP A 277 18.14 17.02 6.89
CA ASP A 277 19.48 17.12 7.47
C ASP A 277 20.45 16.17 6.75
N SER A 278 21.28 16.71 5.86
CA SER A 278 22.13 15.94 4.94
C SER A 278 23.14 15.02 5.65
N LEU A 279 23.56 15.37 6.87
CA LEU A 279 24.51 14.56 7.65
C LEU A 279 23.91 13.24 8.15
N LYS A 280 22.58 13.14 8.24
CA LYS A 280 21.88 11.93 8.71
C LYS A 280 21.44 11.01 7.57
N VAL A 281 21.38 11.53 6.35
CA VAL A 281 20.94 10.76 5.16
C VAL A 281 22.05 9.83 4.64
N GLU A 282 23.32 10.15 4.91
CA GLU A 282 24.47 9.33 4.50
C GLU A 282 24.54 7.96 5.23
N GLU A 283 23.98 7.84 6.43
CA GLU A 283 23.98 6.57 7.19
C GLU A 283 23.00 5.52 6.63
N HIS A 284 22.03 5.91 5.80
CA HIS A 284 20.95 5.02 5.32
C HIS A 284 21.24 4.35 3.95
N GLY A 285 22.47 4.49 3.45
CA GLY A 285 22.91 3.89 2.19
C GLY A 285 22.46 4.67 0.95
N ILE A 286 23.36 4.78 -0.01
CA ILE A 286 23.15 5.53 -1.25
C ILE A 286 22.97 4.53 -2.40
N HIS A 287 21.81 4.58 -3.05
CA HIS A 287 21.57 3.82 -4.28
C HIS A 287 21.65 4.74 -5.51
N PRO A 288 22.05 4.19 -6.68
CA PRO A 288 21.91 4.90 -7.94
C PRO A 288 20.45 5.31 -8.17
N ARG A 289 20.22 6.52 -8.71
CA ARG A 289 18.87 7.07 -8.91
C ARG A 289 17.95 6.23 -9.79
N PHE A 290 18.49 5.31 -10.59
CA PHE A 290 17.72 4.42 -11.45
C PHE A 290 17.29 3.10 -10.77
N THR A 291 17.67 2.87 -9.51
CA THR A 291 17.42 1.58 -8.80
C THR A 291 15.93 1.27 -8.73
N HIS A 292 15.09 2.25 -8.41
CA HIS A 292 13.65 2.07 -8.38
C HIS A 292 13.11 1.63 -9.73
N PHE A 293 13.50 2.30 -10.82
CA PHE A 293 12.96 2.04 -12.15
C PHE A 293 13.51 0.76 -12.79
N LEU A 294 14.82 0.47 -12.65
CA LEU A 294 15.50 -0.63 -13.34
C LEU A 294 15.66 -1.90 -12.51
N VAL A 295 15.52 -1.85 -11.19
CA VAL A 295 15.70 -3.01 -10.32
C VAL A 295 14.42 -3.31 -9.56
N ASN A 296 13.94 -2.36 -8.77
CA ASN A 296 12.80 -2.58 -7.86
C ASN A 296 11.50 -2.79 -8.64
N PHE A 297 11.28 -2.03 -9.71
CA PHE A 297 10.04 -2.10 -10.48
C PHE A 297 9.92 -3.44 -11.25
N PRO A 298 10.95 -3.91 -11.98
CA PRO A 298 10.95 -5.28 -12.51
C PRO A 298 10.81 -6.35 -11.42
N LEU A 299 11.48 -6.18 -10.28
CA LEU A 299 11.43 -7.14 -9.18
C LEU A 299 10.00 -7.38 -8.69
N LEU A 300 9.24 -6.31 -8.44
CA LEU A 300 7.89 -6.40 -7.91
C LEU A 300 6.85 -6.79 -8.96
N CYS A 301 7.00 -6.30 -10.20
CA CYS A 301 5.95 -6.37 -11.21
C CYS A 301 6.21 -7.38 -12.34
N GLY A 302 7.44 -7.90 -12.48
CA GLY A 302 7.79 -8.91 -13.48
C GLY A 302 7.35 -8.54 -14.89
N ILE A 303 6.54 -9.40 -15.52
CA ILE A 303 6.03 -9.17 -16.90
C ILE A 303 5.16 -7.89 -17.03
N LEU A 304 4.54 -7.39 -15.95
CA LEU A 304 3.81 -6.12 -16.00
C LEU A 304 4.74 -4.93 -16.31
N PHE A 305 5.97 -4.97 -15.81
CA PHE A 305 6.96 -3.94 -16.14
C PHE A 305 7.33 -3.97 -17.63
N VAL A 306 7.45 -5.18 -18.20
CA VAL A 306 7.70 -5.34 -19.64
C VAL A 306 6.55 -4.76 -20.47
N PHE A 307 5.30 -5.02 -20.08
CA PHE A 307 4.14 -4.43 -20.75
C PHE A 307 4.09 -2.92 -20.62
N LEU A 308 4.43 -2.36 -19.46
CA LEU A 308 4.54 -0.92 -19.26
C LEU A 308 5.59 -0.31 -20.21
N CYS A 309 6.79 -0.88 -20.29
CA CYS A 309 7.84 -0.42 -21.20
C CYS A 309 7.42 -0.51 -22.67
N ALA A 310 6.84 -1.64 -23.09
CA ALA A 310 6.34 -1.83 -24.44
C ALA A 310 5.23 -0.80 -24.77
N PHE A 311 4.34 -0.53 -23.82
CA PHE A 311 3.29 0.48 -23.97
C PHE A 311 3.88 1.87 -24.16
N LEU A 312 4.87 2.25 -23.34
CA LEU A 312 5.53 3.56 -23.44
C LEU A 312 6.28 3.75 -24.76
N VAL A 313 6.99 2.73 -25.24
CA VAL A 313 7.67 2.77 -26.54
C VAL A 313 6.66 2.93 -27.67
N THR A 314 5.59 2.13 -27.64
CA THR A 314 4.52 2.20 -28.66
C THR A 314 3.83 3.57 -28.64
N PHE A 315 3.57 4.11 -27.45
CA PHE A 315 3.01 5.46 -27.28
C PHE A 315 3.94 6.54 -27.83
N ALA A 316 5.25 6.44 -27.58
CA ALA A 316 6.24 7.37 -28.12
C ALA A 316 6.29 7.35 -29.65
N MET A 317 6.12 6.17 -30.26
CA MET A 317 6.07 6.00 -31.72
C MET A 317 4.77 6.52 -32.34
N GLN A 318 3.61 6.17 -31.75
CA GLN A 318 2.30 6.46 -32.33
C GLN A 318 1.77 7.85 -31.97
N ARG A 319 2.20 8.42 -30.83
CA ARG A 319 1.74 9.69 -30.23
C ARG A 319 0.21 9.76 -30.03
N ASP A 320 -0.46 8.62 -29.97
CA ASP A 320 -1.90 8.50 -29.79
C ASP A 320 -2.21 7.36 -28.82
N PHE A 321 -2.75 7.73 -27.65
CA PHE A 321 -3.04 6.81 -26.57
C PHE A 321 -4.06 5.72 -26.95
N VAL A 322 -5.06 6.06 -27.78
CA VAL A 322 -6.10 5.10 -28.18
C VAL A 322 -5.54 4.08 -29.15
N LYS A 323 -4.76 4.52 -30.15
CA LYS A 323 -4.06 3.61 -31.07
C LYS A 323 -3.08 2.69 -30.33
N THR A 324 -2.43 3.21 -29.29
CA THR A 324 -1.52 2.40 -28.47
C THR A 324 -2.32 1.31 -27.75
N LEU A 325 -3.44 1.66 -27.11
CA LEU A 325 -4.32 0.68 -26.48
C LEU A 325 -4.89 -0.36 -27.46
N GLU A 326 -5.20 0.03 -28.71
CA GLU A 326 -5.63 -0.89 -29.78
C GLU A 326 -4.54 -1.93 -30.10
N THR A 327 -3.26 -1.55 -30.01
CA THR A 327 -2.11 -2.45 -30.24
C THR A 327 -2.02 -3.55 -29.18
N PHE A 328 -2.45 -3.27 -27.93
CA PHE A 328 -2.42 -4.20 -26.80
C PHE A 328 -3.71 -5.04 -26.67
N GLN A 329 -4.29 -5.43 -27.79
CA GLN A 329 -5.36 -6.45 -27.92
C GLN A 329 -6.56 -6.30 -26.97
N ILE A 330 -6.94 -5.06 -26.64
CA ILE A 330 -8.14 -4.80 -25.84
C ILE A 330 -9.39 -5.29 -26.62
N SER A 331 -10.35 -5.89 -25.90
CA SER A 331 -11.60 -6.39 -26.50
C SER A 331 -12.31 -5.29 -27.31
N ARG A 332 -13.01 -5.65 -28.40
CA ARG A 332 -13.76 -4.67 -29.22
C ARG A 332 -14.77 -3.88 -28.39
N ASP A 333 -15.42 -4.52 -27.42
CA ASP A 333 -16.41 -3.87 -26.55
C ASP A 333 -15.73 -2.89 -25.59
N THR A 334 -14.62 -3.29 -24.99
CA THR A 334 -13.78 -2.40 -24.17
C THR A 334 -13.22 -1.24 -25.00
N MET A 335 -12.86 -1.47 -26.27
CA MET A 335 -12.36 -0.43 -27.15
C MET A 335 -13.42 0.64 -27.48
N LYS A 336 -14.68 0.23 -27.66
CA LYS A 336 -15.80 1.19 -27.77
C LYS A 336 -15.90 2.04 -26.51
N MET A 337 -15.72 1.44 -25.34
CA MET A 337 -15.76 2.15 -24.06
C MET A 337 -14.58 3.13 -23.88
N VAL A 338 -13.36 2.72 -24.26
CA VAL A 338 -12.13 3.53 -24.19
C VAL A 338 -12.20 4.79 -25.04
N LYS A 339 -13.01 4.80 -26.10
CA LYS A 339 -13.25 6.00 -26.91
C LYS A 339 -14.04 7.08 -26.16
N HIS A 340 -14.75 6.75 -25.07
CA HIS A 340 -15.32 7.77 -24.20
C HIS A 340 -14.20 8.53 -23.48
N ALA A 341 -14.29 9.86 -23.54
CA ALA A 341 -13.28 10.76 -22.98
C ALA A 341 -13.02 10.51 -21.48
N SER A 342 -14.06 10.15 -20.71
CA SER A 342 -13.96 9.82 -19.29
C SER A 342 -13.09 8.59 -19.03
N VAL A 343 -13.32 7.50 -19.76
CA VAL A 343 -12.56 6.25 -19.64
C VAL A 343 -11.11 6.48 -20.05
N LYS A 344 -10.87 7.17 -21.18
CA LYS A 344 -9.52 7.55 -21.61
C LYS A 344 -8.80 8.36 -20.54
N PHE A 345 -9.45 9.35 -19.95
CA PHE A 345 -8.89 10.19 -18.90
C PHE A 345 -8.52 9.37 -17.64
N ILE A 346 -9.38 8.43 -17.24
CA ILE A 346 -9.10 7.53 -16.11
C ILE A 346 -7.91 6.61 -16.40
N LEU A 347 -7.80 6.03 -17.61
CA LEU A 347 -6.68 5.17 -17.96
C LEU A 347 -5.35 5.94 -17.99
N VAL A 348 -5.34 7.18 -18.48
CA VAL A 348 -4.17 8.07 -18.39
C VAL A 348 -3.84 8.37 -16.93
N THR A 349 -4.84 8.63 -16.10
CA THR A 349 -4.66 8.84 -14.65
C THR A 349 -3.98 7.64 -14.01
N LEU A 350 -4.42 6.41 -14.30
CA LEU A 350 -3.83 5.18 -13.79
C LEU A 350 -2.38 5.00 -14.25
N LEU A 351 -2.08 5.27 -15.53
CA LEU A 351 -0.71 5.17 -16.06
C LEU A 351 0.23 6.15 -15.36
N LEU A 352 -0.17 7.42 -15.24
CA LEU A 352 0.60 8.44 -14.54
C LEU A 352 0.74 8.12 -13.04
N SER A 353 -0.29 7.52 -12.44
CA SER A 353 -0.28 7.07 -11.04
C SER A 353 0.67 5.89 -10.79
N ALA A 354 1.12 5.19 -11.83
CA ALA A 354 2.21 4.21 -11.73
C ALA A 354 3.60 4.84 -11.98
N LEU A 355 3.72 5.76 -12.93
CA LEU A 355 5.03 6.30 -13.37
C LEU A 355 5.56 7.44 -12.51
N VAL A 356 4.70 8.39 -12.14
CA VAL A 356 5.12 9.62 -11.45
C VAL A 356 5.60 9.32 -10.03
N PRO A 357 4.91 8.49 -9.21
CA PRO A 357 5.42 8.18 -7.87
C PRO A 357 6.77 7.48 -7.92
N VAL A 358 6.97 6.53 -8.84
CA VAL A 358 8.26 5.84 -9.02
C VAL A 358 9.35 6.83 -9.41
N SER A 359 9.05 7.77 -10.32
CA SER A 359 10.01 8.80 -10.74
C SER A 359 10.38 9.76 -9.60
N LEU A 360 9.40 10.19 -8.79
CA LEU A 360 9.64 11.07 -7.64
C LEU A 360 10.46 10.37 -6.56
N LEU A 361 10.13 9.11 -6.23
CA LEU A 361 10.87 8.33 -5.24
C LEU A 361 12.27 7.93 -5.75
N SER A 362 12.48 7.85 -7.07
CA SER A 362 13.80 7.64 -7.68
C SER A 362 14.79 8.79 -7.45
N VAL A 363 14.30 9.98 -7.06
CA VAL A 363 15.17 11.12 -6.70
C VAL A 363 15.78 10.93 -5.31
N ILE A 364 15.10 10.19 -4.43
CA ILE A 364 15.56 9.93 -3.06
C ILE A 364 16.71 8.91 -3.11
N PRO A 365 17.85 9.14 -2.43
CA PRO A 365 19.00 8.25 -2.48
C PRO A 365 18.71 6.84 -1.94
N HIS A 366 17.89 6.74 -0.90
CA HIS A 366 17.52 5.48 -0.28
C HIS A 366 16.31 4.87 -1.02
N GLN A 367 16.51 3.69 -1.63
CA GLN A 367 15.57 3.10 -2.58
C GLN A 367 15.36 1.61 -2.31
N GLU A 368 14.19 1.27 -1.80
CA GLU A 368 13.84 -0.12 -1.50
C GLU A 368 12.60 -0.59 -2.27
N PRO A 369 12.52 -1.88 -2.67
CA PRO A 369 11.35 -2.40 -3.38
C PRO A 369 10.03 -2.07 -2.71
N ARG A 370 9.95 -2.18 -1.38
CA ARG A 370 8.70 -1.95 -0.64
C ARG A 370 8.12 -0.53 -0.82
N PHE A 371 8.93 0.46 -1.19
CA PHE A 371 8.45 1.85 -1.35
C PHE A 371 7.57 2.05 -2.58
N ILE A 372 7.62 1.16 -3.57
CA ILE A 372 6.82 1.27 -4.79
C ILE A 372 5.72 0.20 -4.89
N LEU A 373 5.43 -0.54 -3.81
CA LEU A 373 4.31 -1.49 -3.77
C LEU A 373 2.95 -0.93 -4.25
N PRO A 374 2.59 0.34 -3.97
CA PRO A 374 1.27 0.85 -4.37
C PRO A 374 1.01 0.82 -5.88
N VAL A 375 2.05 0.72 -6.72
CA VAL A 375 1.90 0.70 -8.20
C VAL A 375 1.27 -0.59 -8.75
N LEU A 376 1.14 -1.66 -7.93
CA LEU A 376 0.54 -2.91 -8.38
C LEU A 376 -0.89 -2.72 -8.90
N LEU A 377 -1.73 -1.99 -8.17
CA LEU A 377 -3.14 -1.81 -8.51
C LEU A 377 -3.34 -1.11 -9.87
N PRO A 378 -2.76 0.08 -10.14
CA PRO A 378 -2.94 0.72 -11.43
C PRO A 378 -2.46 -0.15 -12.60
N LEU A 379 -1.36 -0.90 -12.44
CA LEU A 379 -0.86 -1.81 -13.48
C LEU A 379 -1.76 -3.03 -13.66
N ALA A 380 -2.32 -3.57 -12.57
CA ALA A 380 -3.30 -4.66 -12.65
C ALA A 380 -4.53 -4.24 -13.46
N ILE A 381 -5.03 -3.02 -13.26
CA ILE A 381 -6.16 -2.50 -14.04
C ILE A 381 -5.78 -2.30 -15.51
N LEU A 382 -4.57 -1.80 -15.79
CA LEU A 382 -4.12 -1.49 -17.15
C LEU A 382 -3.79 -2.73 -18.00
N PHE A 383 -3.24 -3.79 -17.39
CA PHE A 383 -2.60 -4.88 -18.15
C PHE A 383 -3.06 -6.29 -17.79
N SER A 384 -3.95 -6.48 -16.81
CA SER A 384 -4.39 -7.84 -16.43
C SER A 384 -5.04 -8.63 -17.56
N HIS A 385 -5.69 -7.97 -18.52
CA HIS A 385 -6.31 -8.62 -19.68
C HIS A 385 -5.29 -9.32 -20.59
N LEU A 386 -4.02 -8.90 -20.57
CA LEU A 386 -2.93 -9.52 -21.35
C LEU A 386 -2.45 -10.84 -20.74
N ILE A 387 -2.68 -11.03 -19.44
CA ILE A 387 -2.21 -12.18 -18.65
C ILE A 387 -3.35 -13.17 -18.36
N PHE A 388 -4.53 -12.66 -18.04
CA PHE A 388 -5.68 -13.48 -17.63
C PHE A 388 -6.96 -13.19 -18.43
N GLY A 389 -6.92 -12.29 -19.42
CA GLY A 389 -8.08 -12.01 -20.27
C GLY A 389 -8.35 -13.11 -21.31
N LYS A 390 -9.45 -12.95 -22.06
CA LYS A 390 -9.88 -13.92 -23.09
C LYS A 390 -8.85 -14.15 -24.21
N LYS A 391 -7.99 -13.16 -24.47
CA LYS A 391 -6.90 -13.20 -25.46
C LYS A 391 -5.52 -13.15 -24.79
N ALA A 392 -5.41 -13.67 -23.56
CA ALA A 392 -4.16 -13.68 -22.84
C ALA A 392 -3.05 -14.40 -23.61
N TYR A 393 -1.83 -13.90 -23.50
CA TYR A 393 -0.66 -14.59 -24.02
C TYR A 393 -0.24 -15.67 -23.04
N TRP A 394 -0.28 -16.95 -23.46
CA TRP A 394 0.08 -18.07 -22.58
C TRP A 394 1.47 -17.93 -21.97
N ILE A 395 2.43 -17.37 -22.73
CA ILE A 395 3.79 -17.07 -22.25
C ILE A 395 3.74 -16.05 -21.13
N ALA A 396 2.96 -14.97 -21.28
CA ALA A 396 2.82 -13.95 -20.24
C ALA A 396 2.17 -14.52 -18.97
N THR A 397 1.16 -15.38 -19.11
CA THR A 397 0.56 -16.09 -17.98
C THR A 397 1.58 -16.99 -17.27
N ALA A 398 2.34 -17.78 -18.03
CA ALA A 398 3.38 -18.65 -17.48
C ALA A 398 4.49 -17.85 -16.78
N SER A 399 4.99 -16.78 -17.42
CA SER A 399 5.98 -15.87 -16.85
C SER A 399 5.47 -15.21 -15.56
N TRP A 400 4.20 -14.76 -15.54
CA TRP A 400 3.59 -14.19 -14.34
C TRP A 400 3.55 -15.21 -13.20
N ILE A 401 3.06 -16.43 -13.45
CA ILE A 401 2.96 -17.47 -12.43
C ILE A 401 4.35 -17.84 -11.89
N ILE A 402 5.32 -18.10 -12.77
CA ILE A 402 6.69 -18.46 -12.37
C ILE A 402 7.32 -17.34 -11.54
N TRP A 403 7.23 -16.09 -12.00
CA TRP A 403 7.80 -14.94 -11.28
C TRP A 403 7.21 -14.78 -9.88
N ASN A 404 5.90 -14.94 -9.75
CA ASN A 404 5.23 -14.81 -8.46
C ASN A 404 5.49 -16.02 -7.55
N ILE A 405 5.60 -17.25 -8.07
CA ILE A 405 6.04 -18.40 -7.25
C ILE A 405 7.45 -18.17 -6.72
N LEU A 406 8.38 -17.74 -7.57
CA LEU A 406 9.76 -17.47 -7.17
C LEU A 406 9.84 -16.36 -6.12
N GLY A 407 9.18 -15.22 -6.37
CA GLY A 407 9.13 -14.11 -5.41
C GLY A 407 8.48 -14.52 -4.09
N ALA A 408 7.41 -15.32 -4.14
CA ALA A 408 6.73 -15.86 -2.97
C ALA A 408 7.66 -16.75 -2.15
N VAL A 409 8.37 -17.70 -2.77
CA VAL A 409 9.31 -18.58 -2.06
C VAL A 409 10.48 -17.79 -1.49
N VAL A 410 11.10 -16.91 -2.27
CA VAL A 410 12.26 -16.13 -1.84
C VAL A 410 11.90 -15.22 -0.67
N PHE A 411 10.90 -14.35 -0.80
CA PHE A 411 10.59 -13.37 0.24
C PHE A 411 9.69 -13.91 1.35
N GLY A 412 8.83 -14.89 1.05
CA GLY A 412 7.91 -15.48 2.01
C GLY A 412 8.53 -16.58 2.86
N VAL A 413 9.59 -17.25 2.38
CA VAL A 413 10.20 -18.40 3.08
C VAL A 413 11.69 -18.23 3.33
N LEU A 414 12.48 -17.96 2.29
CA LEU A 414 13.94 -18.13 2.33
C LEU A 414 14.68 -16.92 2.91
N HIS A 415 14.30 -15.71 2.48
CA HIS A 415 15.03 -14.47 2.80
C HIS A 415 15.03 -14.23 4.31
N GLN A 416 16.20 -14.41 4.93
CA GLN A 416 16.40 -14.29 6.38
C GLN A 416 15.42 -15.14 7.22
N GLY A 417 14.87 -16.21 6.64
CA GLY A 417 13.77 -16.99 7.25
C GLY A 417 14.15 -17.76 8.51
N GLY A 418 15.45 -17.98 8.73
CA GLY A 418 15.96 -18.64 9.94
C GLY A 418 15.81 -17.81 11.21
N VAL A 419 15.72 -16.48 11.12
CA VAL A 419 15.67 -15.60 12.30
C VAL A 419 14.39 -15.82 13.10
N THR A 420 13.22 -15.77 12.45
CA THR A 420 11.94 -15.94 13.15
C THR A 420 11.79 -17.36 13.72
N GLN A 421 12.25 -18.37 13.00
CA GLN A 421 12.23 -19.76 13.48
C GLN A 421 13.17 -19.98 14.67
N CYS A 422 14.36 -19.36 14.64
CA CYS A 422 15.30 -19.39 15.75
C CYS A 422 14.70 -18.77 17.01
N LEU A 423 14.00 -17.63 16.90
CA LEU A 423 13.37 -16.97 18.05
C LEU A 423 12.25 -17.82 18.67
N VAL A 424 11.40 -18.44 17.85
CA VAL A 424 10.36 -19.37 18.34
C VAL A 424 10.99 -20.54 19.10
N TYR A 425 12.07 -21.12 18.56
CA TYR A 425 12.79 -22.21 19.22
C TYR A 425 13.44 -21.75 20.54
N LEU A 426 14.09 -20.58 20.53
CA LEU A 426 14.76 -20.02 21.70
C LEU A 426 13.78 -19.71 22.83
N GLN A 427 12.63 -19.11 22.54
CA GLN A 427 11.61 -18.85 23.56
C GLN A 427 11.22 -20.14 24.29
N GLN A 428 10.94 -21.22 23.55
CA GLN A 428 10.59 -22.51 24.13
C GLN A 428 11.69 -23.09 25.02
N GLN A 429 12.97 -22.95 24.62
CA GLN A 429 14.09 -23.43 25.43
C GLN A 429 14.32 -22.59 26.69
N MET A 430 14.14 -21.27 26.58
CA MET A 430 14.34 -20.32 27.68
C MET A 430 13.22 -20.41 28.72
N HIS A 431 11.98 -20.66 28.31
CA HIS A 431 10.88 -20.88 29.26
C HIS A 431 10.98 -22.24 29.96
N ALA A 432 11.61 -23.24 29.33
CA ALA A 432 11.76 -24.56 29.93
C ALA A 432 12.86 -24.63 31.00
N LYS A 433 13.82 -23.70 31.00
CA LYS A 433 14.95 -23.67 31.93
C LYS A 433 15.29 -22.24 32.32
N ASP A 434 15.21 -21.95 33.60
CA ASP A 434 15.70 -20.67 34.13
C ASP A 434 17.23 -20.60 34.01
N GLY A 435 17.73 -19.50 33.44
CA GLY A 435 19.15 -19.28 33.23
C GLY A 435 19.46 -17.93 32.59
N THR A 436 20.73 -17.52 32.65
CA THR A 436 21.22 -16.37 31.88
C THR A 436 21.70 -16.86 30.51
N TYR A 437 21.08 -16.34 29.46
CA TYR A 437 21.40 -16.71 28.08
C TYR A 437 22.06 -15.54 27.36
N HIS A 438 23.20 -15.79 26.72
CA HIS A 438 23.86 -14.83 25.82
C HIS A 438 23.69 -15.31 24.38
N ILE A 439 22.85 -14.62 23.60
CA ILE A 439 22.56 -14.97 22.21
C ILE A 439 23.20 -13.93 21.30
N ILE A 440 24.02 -14.38 20.35
CA ILE A 440 24.73 -13.52 19.40
C ILE A 440 24.22 -13.83 18.00
N PHE A 441 23.62 -12.84 17.36
CA PHE A 441 23.24 -12.89 15.94
C PHE A 441 24.30 -12.15 15.12
N SER A 442 24.71 -12.73 13.98
CA SER A 442 25.69 -12.15 13.06
C SER A 442 25.25 -12.37 11.62
N ASN A 443 25.46 -11.37 10.76
CA ASN A 443 25.05 -11.37 9.34
C ASN A 443 23.56 -11.65 9.10
N THR A 444 22.71 -11.36 10.09
CA THR A 444 21.26 -11.40 9.96
C THR A 444 20.67 -10.03 10.18
N TYR A 445 19.40 -9.86 9.81
CA TYR A 445 18.63 -8.75 10.33
C TYR A 445 18.51 -8.82 11.86
N MET A 446 18.29 -7.65 12.46
CA MET A 446 18.12 -7.53 13.89
C MET A 446 16.91 -8.37 14.33
N PRO A 447 17.07 -9.29 15.30
CA PRO A 447 15.95 -10.09 15.81
C PRO A 447 14.99 -9.22 16.62
N PRO A 448 13.67 -9.28 16.37
CA PRO A 448 12.68 -8.63 17.24
C PRO A 448 12.70 -9.23 18.64
N ARG A 449 12.75 -8.39 19.67
CA ARG A 449 12.92 -8.85 21.06
C ARG A 449 11.61 -9.30 21.66
N HIS A 450 10.48 -8.74 21.21
CA HIS A 450 9.16 -9.13 21.69
C HIS A 450 8.74 -10.57 21.34
N LEU A 451 9.51 -11.27 20.51
CA LEU A 451 9.29 -12.68 20.22
C LEU A 451 10.01 -13.62 21.18
N LEU A 452 10.86 -13.11 22.07
CA LEU A 452 11.47 -13.86 23.18
C LEU A 452 10.71 -13.50 24.44
#